data_AF-A0A2M8NAX2-F1
#
_entry.id   AF-A0A2M8NAX2-F1
#
_cell.length_a   1.000
_cell.length_b   1.000
_cell.length_c   1.000
_cell.angle_alpha   90.00
_cell.angle_beta   90.00
_cell.angle_gamma   90.00
#
_symmetry.space_group_name_H-M   'P 1'
#
loop_
_entity.id
_entity.type
_entity.pdbx_description
1 polymer ?
#
loop_
_entity_poly.entity_id
_entity_poly.type
_entity_poly.pdbx_seq_one_letter_code
_entity_poly.pdbx_strand_id
1 'polypeptide(L)'
;MSNDLIQVIIKHLPPSASSLRLLDVNGEVGRALLKLRADLAIEAVSGQASQWQVADSSVDAIVACNYVLNDAFLTVALRSLRPGGRLIIANSRGTVTAEIGRRLEATGYVRILVEAILEDGILLRGEKPHTTADTLLRIQQTAEYDANQLTLQQYKGRYIHLLICQTPNKPVWRLEPDEVIRWQVVGIRRGNQTMLLAFSSLPKAVALMQPAVLAGKIVNVNKVAKFDKALNWELPVLLNPTLNDIEHEQIVLIDIDPDLAELPDE
;
A
#
# COMPACT_ATOMS: atom_id res chain seq x y z
N MET A 1 -16.54 -4.48 -20.85
CA MET A 1 -15.59 -5.14 -19.93
C MET A 1 -16.36 -5.60 -18.70
N SER A 2 -16.21 -6.86 -18.27
CA SER A 2 -16.94 -7.36 -17.09
C SER A 2 -16.48 -6.61 -15.84
N ASN A 3 -17.43 -6.26 -14.98
CA ASN A 3 -17.18 -5.68 -13.66
C ASN A 3 -16.28 -6.62 -12.83
N ASP A 4 -16.32 -7.92 -13.09
CA ASP A 4 -15.57 -8.92 -12.34
C ASP A 4 -14.06 -8.83 -12.56
N LEU A 5 -13.60 -8.50 -13.78
CA LEU A 5 -12.17 -8.31 -14.05
C LEU A 5 -11.60 -7.10 -13.30
N ILE A 6 -12.41 -6.04 -13.17
CA ILE A 6 -12.03 -4.86 -12.37
C ILE A 6 -11.89 -5.24 -10.90
N GLN A 7 -12.81 -6.06 -10.37
CA GLN A 7 -12.75 -6.56 -9.00
C GLN A 7 -11.57 -7.51 -8.75
N VAL A 8 -11.11 -8.24 -9.76
CA VAL A 8 -9.86 -8.98 -9.68
C VAL A 8 -8.70 -7.98 -9.62
N ILE A 9 -8.54 -7.11 -10.62
CA ILE A 9 -7.40 -6.18 -10.72
C ILE A 9 -7.20 -5.37 -9.42
N ILE A 10 -8.28 -4.82 -8.86
CA ILE A 10 -8.21 -3.96 -7.67
C ILE A 10 -7.63 -4.68 -6.45
N LYS A 11 -7.89 -5.99 -6.28
CA LYS A 11 -7.36 -6.80 -5.17
C LYS A 11 -5.86 -7.03 -5.28
N HIS A 12 -5.30 -6.95 -6.48
CA HIS A 12 -3.86 -7.20 -6.70
C HIS A 12 -3.03 -5.93 -6.76
N LEU A 13 -3.66 -4.75 -6.75
CA LEU A 13 -2.94 -3.48 -6.64
C LEU A 13 -2.01 -3.50 -5.41
N PRO A 14 -0.84 -2.84 -5.48
CA PRO A 14 0.04 -2.74 -4.33
C PRO A 14 -0.72 -2.18 -3.12
N PRO A 15 -0.64 -2.82 -1.94
CA PRO A 15 -1.16 -2.22 -0.73
C PRO A 15 -0.34 -0.97 -0.42
N SER A 16 -0.96 -0.01 0.27
CA SER A 16 -0.23 0.97 1.09
C SER A 16 0.70 1.99 0.38
N ALA A 17 0.19 2.74 -0.61
CA ALA A 17 0.76 4.06 -0.93
C ALA A 17 -0.31 5.15 -0.77
N SER A 18 0.10 6.35 -0.38
CA SER A 18 -0.80 7.49 -0.17
C SER A 18 -1.53 7.94 -1.44
N SER A 19 -0.91 7.70 -2.59
CA SER A 19 -1.40 7.91 -3.96
C SER A 19 -0.67 6.92 -4.86
N LEU A 20 -1.38 5.97 -5.47
CA LEU A 20 -0.78 4.98 -6.37
C LEU A 20 -0.76 5.52 -7.81
N ARG A 21 0.44 5.66 -8.38
CA ARG A 21 0.65 5.96 -9.80
C ARG A 21 0.53 4.67 -10.61
N LEU A 22 -0.46 4.64 -11.50
CA LEU A 22 -0.84 3.45 -12.25
C LEU A 22 -0.86 3.75 -13.76
N LEU A 23 -0.22 2.90 -14.55
CA LEU A 23 -0.38 2.92 -16.00
C LEU A 23 -1.51 1.98 -16.41
N ASP A 24 -2.50 2.51 -17.12
CA ASP A 24 -3.61 1.76 -17.68
C ASP A 24 -3.36 1.52 -19.18
N VAL A 25 -2.94 0.30 -19.51
CA VAL A 25 -2.60 -0.08 -20.88
C VAL A 25 -3.87 -0.10 -21.73
N ASN A 26 -3.84 0.66 -22.84
CA ASN A 26 -4.97 0.97 -23.72
C ASN A 26 -6.12 1.77 -23.07
N GLY A 27 -5.96 2.24 -21.83
CA GLY A 27 -6.99 3.04 -21.16
C GLY A 27 -8.29 2.27 -20.86
N GLU A 28 -8.20 0.94 -20.71
CA GLU A 28 -9.39 0.09 -20.62
C GLU A 28 -10.03 0.15 -19.23
N VAL A 29 -9.23 0.16 -18.15
CA VAL A 29 -9.72 -0.09 -16.78
C VAL A 29 -9.81 1.16 -15.90
N GLY A 30 -9.13 2.24 -16.27
CA GLY A 30 -8.86 3.37 -15.41
C GLY A 30 -10.12 4.07 -14.89
N ARG A 31 -11.10 4.29 -15.77
CA ARG A 31 -12.37 4.92 -15.36
C ARG A 31 -13.16 4.07 -14.36
N ALA A 32 -13.10 2.75 -14.48
CA ALA A 32 -13.77 1.85 -13.54
C ALA A 32 -13.02 1.79 -12.20
N LEU A 33 -11.69 1.71 -12.24
CA LEU A 33 -10.84 1.73 -11.05
C LEU A 33 -11.01 3.03 -10.25
N LEU A 34 -11.07 4.19 -10.90
CA LEU A 34 -11.26 5.48 -10.22
C LEU A 34 -12.60 5.58 -9.46
N LYS A 35 -13.64 4.85 -9.88
CA LYS A 35 -14.90 4.79 -9.14
C LYS A 35 -14.78 4.02 -7.83
N LEU A 36 -13.87 3.05 -7.78
CA LEU A 36 -13.64 2.19 -6.61
C LEU A 36 -12.52 2.74 -5.71
N ARG A 37 -11.53 3.41 -6.30
CA ARG A 37 -10.35 3.98 -5.64
C ARG A 37 -10.05 5.35 -6.25
N ALA A 38 -10.62 6.40 -5.66
CA ALA A 38 -10.45 7.78 -6.10
C ALA A 38 -9.04 8.34 -5.84
N ASP A 39 -8.22 7.62 -5.06
CA ASP A 39 -6.84 7.97 -4.73
C ASP A 39 -5.82 7.53 -5.80
N LEU A 40 -6.24 6.81 -6.84
CA LEU A 40 -5.35 6.39 -7.92
C LEU A 40 -5.01 7.57 -8.84
N ALA A 41 -3.72 7.73 -9.15
CA ALA A 41 -3.23 8.59 -10.22
C ALA A 41 -3.02 7.73 -11.47
N ILE A 42 -4.02 7.70 -12.35
CA ILE A 42 -4.03 6.83 -13.53
C ILE A 42 -3.61 7.60 -14.78
N GLU A 43 -2.64 7.05 -15.50
CA GLU A 43 -2.22 7.50 -16.83
C GLU A 43 -2.50 6.41 -17.86
N ALA A 44 -3.32 6.71 -18.87
CA ALA A 44 -3.57 5.78 -19.96
C ALA A 44 -2.39 5.78 -20.94
N VAL A 45 -1.89 4.61 -21.31
CA VAL A 45 -0.75 4.45 -22.22
C VAL A 45 -1.08 3.51 -23.37
N SER A 46 -0.34 3.63 -24.49
CA SER A 46 -0.49 2.75 -25.65
C SER A 46 -0.20 1.29 -25.30
N GLY A 47 -0.86 0.33 -25.94
CA GLY A 47 -0.50 -1.09 -25.89
C GLY A 47 0.90 -1.37 -26.47
N GLN A 48 1.46 -0.44 -27.25
CA GLN A 48 2.83 -0.53 -27.75
C GLN A 48 3.80 0.11 -26.75
N ALA A 49 4.40 -0.70 -25.89
CA ALA A 49 5.27 -0.21 -24.80
C ALA A 49 6.47 0.62 -25.27
N SER A 50 6.95 0.42 -26.51
CA SER A 50 8.02 1.23 -27.11
C SER A 50 7.65 2.72 -27.27
N GLN A 51 6.36 3.07 -27.22
CA GLN A 51 5.87 4.44 -27.33
C GLN A 51 5.74 5.14 -25.97
N TRP A 52 5.98 4.43 -24.87
CA TRP A 52 5.81 5.01 -23.54
C TRP A 52 6.88 6.06 -23.26
N GLN A 53 6.43 7.26 -22.89
CA GLN A 53 7.29 8.34 -22.40
C GLN A 53 7.31 8.37 -20.88
N VAL A 54 7.52 7.19 -20.27
CA VAL A 54 7.49 7.01 -18.82
C VAL A 54 8.91 6.85 -18.32
N ALA A 55 9.26 7.60 -17.28
CA ALA A 55 10.57 7.51 -16.65
C ALA A 55 10.78 6.15 -15.96
N ASP A 56 12.03 5.70 -15.91
CA ASP A 56 12.39 4.46 -15.23
C ASP A 56 12.03 4.54 -13.74
N SER A 57 11.54 3.43 -13.19
CA SER A 57 11.19 3.30 -11.77
C SER A 57 10.25 4.37 -11.22
N SER A 58 9.29 4.82 -12.02
CA SER A 58 8.42 5.96 -11.69
C SER A 58 6.96 5.61 -11.40
N VAL A 59 6.54 4.36 -11.64
CA VAL A 59 5.14 3.92 -11.45
C VAL A 59 5.02 2.75 -10.47
N ASP A 60 3.90 2.71 -9.74
CA ASP A 60 3.65 1.72 -8.68
C ASP A 60 2.99 0.46 -9.22
N ALA A 61 2.14 0.63 -10.23
CA ALA A 61 1.45 -0.46 -10.88
C ALA A 61 1.30 -0.22 -12.39
N ILE A 62 1.28 -1.32 -13.13
CA ILE A 62 0.90 -1.33 -14.54
C ILE A 62 -0.22 -2.36 -14.67
N VAL A 63 -1.35 -1.93 -15.19
CA VAL A 63 -2.52 -2.80 -15.40
C VAL A 63 -2.83 -2.92 -16.88
N ALA A 64 -3.15 -4.13 -17.32
CA ALA A 64 -3.63 -4.37 -18.67
C ALA A 64 -4.81 -5.35 -18.64
N CYS A 65 -5.80 -5.14 -19.49
CA CYS A 65 -6.93 -6.05 -19.66
C CYS A 65 -6.93 -6.65 -21.06
N ASN A 66 -7.23 -7.95 -21.16
CA ASN A 66 -7.25 -8.70 -22.42
C ASN A 66 -6.01 -8.48 -23.31
N TYR A 67 -4.85 -8.37 -22.67
CA TYR A 67 -3.59 -8.02 -23.33
C TYR A 67 -2.79 -9.27 -23.69
N VAL A 68 -2.23 -9.27 -24.91
CA VAL A 68 -1.36 -10.34 -25.39
C VAL A 68 0.09 -10.06 -24.98
N LEU A 69 0.58 -10.89 -24.05
CA LEU A 69 1.91 -10.74 -23.48
C LEU A 69 3.01 -10.90 -24.53
N ASN A 70 3.96 -9.97 -24.55
CA ASN A 70 5.16 -10.04 -25.37
C ASN A 70 6.39 -9.55 -24.60
N ASP A 71 7.59 -9.95 -25.02
CA ASP A 71 8.83 -9.68 -24.28
C ASP A 71 9.19 -8.20 -24.25
N ALA A 72 8.99 -7.50 -25.37
CA ALA A 72 9.23 -6.06 -25.44
C ALA A 72 8.39 -5.29 -24.41
N PHE A 73 7.11 -5.65 -24.28
CA PHE A 73 6.24 -5.12 -23.25
C PHE A 73 6.76 -5.44 -21.83
N LEU A 74 7.10 -6.71 -21.56
CA LEU A 74 7.55 -7.12 -20.23
C LEU A 74 8.80 -6.36 -19.78
N THR A 75 9.78 -6.17 -20.67
CA THR A 75 11.00 -5.42 -20.39
C THR A 75 10.72 -3.95 -20.08
N VAL A 76 9.93 -3.27 -20.91
CA VAL A 76 9.60 -1.85 -20.70
C VAL A 76 8.76 -1.67 -19.44
N ALA A 77 7.79 -2.56 -19.19
CA ALA A 77 6.98 -2.54 -17.98
C ALA A 77 7.86 -2.71 -16.72
N LEU A 78 8.77 -3.67 -16.71
CA LEU A 78 9.67 -3.90 -15.57
C LEU A 78 10.57 -2.69 -15.32
N ARG A 79 11.08 -2.07 -16.39
CA ARG A 79 11.91 -0.87 -16.28
C ARG A 79 11.14 0.30 -15.67
N SER A 80 9.89 0.50 -16.09
CA SER A 80 9.02 1.60 -15.65
C SER A 80 8.56 1.45 -14.20
N LEU A 81 8.30 0.22 -13.74
CA LEU A 81 7.90 -0.06 -12.35
C LEU A 81 8.99 0.38 -11.37
N ARG A 82 8.62 0.99 -10.24
CA ARG A 82 9.54 1.17 -9.11
C ARG A 82 9.85 -0.17 -8.44
N PRO A 83 10.94 -0.29 -7.65
CA PRO A 83 11.19 -1.48 -6.83
C PRO A 83 9.96 -1.84 -5.96
N GLY A 84 9.49 -3.08 -6.01
CA GLY A 84 8.25 -3.53 -5.36
C GLY A 84 6.95 -3.17 -6.10
N GLY A 85 7.03 -2.45 -7.22
CA GLY A 85 5.88 -2.16 -8.08
C GLY A 85 5.39 -3.42 -8.81
N ARG A 86 4.11 -3.42 -9.21
CA ARG A 86 3.44 -4.62 -9.75
C ARG A 86 2.95 -4.45 -11.19
N LEU A 87 3.26 -5.43 -12.04
CA LEU A 87 2.54 -5.69 -13.28
C LEU A 87 1.33 -6.59 -12.97
N ILE A 88 0.16 -6.22 -13.47
CA ILE A 88 -1.10 -6.96 -13.28
C ILE A 88 -1.79 -7.04 -14.64
N ILE A 89 -2.02 -8.25 -15.15
CA ILE A 89 -2.74 -8.48 -16.41
C ILE A 89 -3.92 -9.40 -16.13
N ALA A 90 -5.13 -8.95 -16.44
CA ALA A 90 -6.33 -9.76 -16.29
C ALA A 90 -7.00 -9.94 -17.65
N ASN A 91 -7.07 -11.19 -18.11
CA ASN A 91 -7.68 -11.54 -19.38
C ASN A 91 -8.95 -12.33 -19.14
N SER A 92 -10.01 -11.98 -19.87
CA SER A 92 -11.31 -12.70 -19.84
C SER A 92 -11.22 -14.13 -20.39
N ARG A 93 -10.14 -14.43 -21.11
CA ARG A 93 -9.84 -15.74 -21.69
C ARG A 93 -8.35 -16.06 -21.53
N GLY A 94 -8.04 -17.30 -21.21
CA GLY A 94 -6.68 -17.82 -21.22
C GLY A 94 -6.54 -19.13 -20.48
N THR A 95 -5.35 -19.71 -20.52
CA THR A 95 -5.04 -20.95 -19.80
C THR A 95 -3.79 -20.74 -18.97
N VAL A 96 -3.85 -21.12 -17.70
CA VAL A 96 -2.70 -21.11 -16.81
C VAL A 96 -1.67 -22.10 -17.34
N THR A 97 -0.47 -21.59 -17.66
CA THR A 97 0.64 -22.43 -18.11
C THR A 97 1.93 -22.04 -17.38
N ALA A 98 2.78 -23.02 -17.11
CA ALA A 98 4.09 -22.79 -16.49
C ALA A 98 5.01 -21.93 -17.38
N GLU A 99 4.77 -21.89 -18.69
CA GLU A 99 5.52 -21.06 -19.63
C GLU A 99 5.37 -19.56 -19.35
N ILE A 100 4.16 -19.11 -19.02
CA ILE A 100 3.90 -17.72 -18.65
C ILE A 100 4.72 -17.32 -17.41
N GLY A 101 4.73 -18.18 -16.39
CA GLY A 101 5.53 -17.96 -15.17
C GLY A 101 7.02 -17.87 -15.47
N ARG A 102 7.56 -18.83 -16.23
CA ARG A 102 8.97 -18.83 -16.66
C ARG A 102 9.33 -17.59 -17.48
N ARG A 103 8.42 -17.10 -18.31
CA ARG A 103 8.63 -15.89 -19.11
C ARG A 103 8.75 -14.63 -18.25
N LEU A 104 7.88 -14.49 -17.25
CA LEU A 104 7.95 -13.40 -16.26
C LEU A 104 9.26 -13.48 -15.47
N GLU A 105 9.62 -14.67 -15.01
CA GLU A 105 10.86 -14.90 -14.25
C GLU A 105 12.11 -14.60 -15.09
N ALA A 106 12.16 -15.09 -16.33
CA ALA A 106 13.27 -14.84 -17.26
C ALA A 106 13.43 -13.35 -17.60
N THR A 107 12.35 -12.56 -17.54
CA THR A 107 12.41 -11.10 -17.72
C THR A 107 12.92 -10.39 -16.46
N GLY A 108 12.90 -11.04 -15.30
CA GLY A 108 13.38 -10.51 -14.03
C GLY A 108 12.29 -10.12 -13.03
N TYR A 109 11.03 -10.50 -13.27
CA TYR A 109 9.97 -10.35 -12.25
C TYR A 109 10.15 -11.37 -11.12
N VAL A 110 9.71 -11.01 -9.92
CA VAL A 110 9.66 -11.88 -8.74
C VAL A 110 8.23 -11.93 -8.18
N ARG A 111 7.98 -12.83 -7.20
CA ARG A 111 6.67 -13.00 -6.54
C ARG A 111 5.52 -13.17 -7.55
N ILE A 112 5.81 -13.98 -8.58
CA ILE A 112 4.95 -14.22 -9.72
C ILE A 112 3.71 -15.00 -9.27
N LEU A 113 2.55 -14.59 -9.76
CA LEU A 113 1.29 -15.30 -9.63
C LEU A 113 0.69 -15.44 -11.02
N VAL A 114 0.35 -16.67 -11.39
CA VAL A 114 -0.41 -16.97 -12.61
C VAL A 114 -1.53 -17.91 -12.20
N GLU A 115 -2.77 -17.44 -12.26
CA GLU A 115 -3.92 -18.18 -11.77
C GLU A 115 -5.14 -18.02 -12.68
N ALA A 116 -6.03 -19.01 -12.64
CA ALA A 116 -7.30 -18.92 -13.33
C ALA A 116 -8.20 -17.96 -12.56
N ILE A 117 -8.91 -17.11 -13.30
CA ILE A 117 -9.92 -16.20 -12.75
C ILE A 117 -11.19 -16.34 -13.56
N LEU A 118 -12.35 -16.21 -12.92
CA LEU A 118 -13.64 -16.46 -13.59
C LEU A 118 -13.66 -17.88 -14.20
N GLU A 119 -14.57 -18.17 -15.12
CA GLU A 119 -14.70 -19.50 -15.71
C GLU A 119 -13.56 -19.82 -16.70
N ASP A 120 -13.20 -18.87 -17.57
CA ASP A 120 -12.19 -19.05 -18.64
C ASP A 120 -11.03 -18.04 -18.57
N GLY A 121 -10.99 -17.18 -17.56
CA GLY A 121 -10.04 -16.08 -17.49
C GLY A 121 -8.71 -16.45 -16.85
N ILE A 122 -7.73 -15.57 -17.00
CA ILE A 122 -6.41 -15.70 -16.38
C ILE A 122 -5.95 -14.37 -15.79
N LEU A 123 -5.37 -14.43 -14.59
CA LEU A 123 -4.62 -13.37 -13.97
C LEU A 123 -3.13 -13.67 -14.04
N LEU A 124 -2.36 -12.65 -14.40
CA LEU A 124 -0.90 -12.64 -14.31
C LEU A 124 -0.49 -11.48 -13.41
N ARG A 125 0.40 -11.75 -12.44
CA ARG A 125 1.01 -10.74 -11.60
C ARG A 125 2.52 -10.99 -11.50
N GLY A 126 3.30 -9.94 -11.63
CA GLY A 126 4.74 -9.95 -11.35
C GLY A 126 5.15 -8.69 -10.59
N GLU A 127 6.10 -8.82 -9.67
CA GLU A 127 6.65 -7.71 -8.89
C GLU A 127 8.07 -7.38 -9.37
N LYS A 128 8.43 -6.09 -9.43
CA LYS A 128 9.82 -5.70 -9.66
C LYS A 128 10.66 -5.98 -8.41
N PRO A 129 11.83 -6.65 -8.52
CA PRO A 129 12.70 -6.88 -7.38
C PRO A 129 13.08 -5.61 -6.64
N HIS A 130 13.30 -5.72 -5.33
CA HIS A 130 13.93 -4.66 -4.56
C HIS A 130 15.43 -4.63 -4.84
N THR A 131 16.04 -3.44 -4.79
CA THR A 131 17.47 -3.24 -5.05
C THR A 131 18.36 -3.51 -3.84
N THR A 132 17.76 -3.70 -2.65
CA THR A 132 18.45 -3.98 -1.39
C THR A 132 17.86 -5.20 -0.70
N ALA A 133 18.72 -5.98 -0.03
CA ALA A 133 18.31 -7.05 0.88
C ALA A 133 17.95 -6.51 2.29
N ASP A 134 18.36 -5.29 2.63
CA ASP A 134 18.05 -4.67 3.92
C ASP A 134 16.58 -4.25 3.95
N THR A 135 15.83 -4.86 4.87
CA THR A 135 14.40 -4.60 5.03
C THR A 135 14.12 -3.18 5.54
N LEU A 136 14.97 -2.62 6.40
CA LEU A 136 14.81 -1.24 6.89
C LEU A 136 14.99 -0.26 5.73
N LEU A 137 16.05 -0.44 4.95
CA LEU A 137 16.32 0.42 3.80
C LEU A 137 15.21 0.31 2.75
N ARG A 138 14.67 -0.89 2.52
CA ARG A 138 13.53 -1.11 1.63
C ARG A 138 12.28 -0.34 2.09
N ILE A 139 11.98 -0.37 3.39
CA ILE A 139 10.83 0.33 3.96
C ILE A 139 11.03 1.84 3.84
N GLN A 140 12.23 2.34 4.15
CA GLN A 140 12.57 3.75 4.01
C GLN A 140 12.44 4.23 2.56
N GLN A 141 13.02 3.52 1.59
CA GLN A 141 12.88 3.85 0.16
C GLN A 141 11.41 3.90 -0.27
N THR A 142 10.58 2.96 0.20
CA THR A 142 9.15 2.96 -0.10
C THR A 142 8.43 4.14 0.55
N ALA A 143 8.79 4.44 1.80
CA ALA A 143 8.22 5.54 2.57
C ALA A 143 8.60 6.91 2.00
N GLU A 144 9.78 7.09 1.43
CA GLU A 144 10.24 8.39 0.86
C GLU A 144 9.37 8.90 -0.29
N TYR A 145 8.67 8.02 -1.02
CA TYR A 145 7.75 8.42 -2.08
C TYR A 145 6.46 9.08 -1.57
N ASP A 146 6.06 8.76 -0.35
CA ASP A 146 4.91 9.39 0.30
C ASP A 146 5.35 10.75 0.88
N ALA A 147 4.57 11.81 0.66
CA ALA A 147 4.92 13.14 1.16
C ALA A 147 4.94 13.18 2.71
N ASN A 148 5.92 13.87 3.28
CA ASN A 148 6.00 14.13 4.72
C ASN A 148 5.08 15.30 5.11
N GLN A 149 4.65 15.32 6.37
CA GLN A 149 3.95 16.46 6.99
C GLN A 149 2.73 16.95 6.17
N LEU A 150 1.97 16.01 5.62
CA LEU A 150 0.72 16.33 4.95
C LEU A 150 -0.32 16.80 5.97
N THR A 151 -1.23 17.67 5.55
CA THR A 151 -2.49 17.84 6.29
C THR A 151 -3.48 16.76 5.88
N LEU A 152 -4.41 16.38 6.76
CA LEU A 152 -5.49 15.43 6.41
C LEU A 152 -6.30 15.90 5.20
N GLN A 153 -6.48 17.21 5.03
CA GLN A 153 -7.20 17.81 3.90
C GLN A 153 -6.46 17.64 2.57
N GLN A 154 -5.13 17.69 2.58
CA GLN A 154 -4.30 17.47 1.38
C GLN A 154 -4.17 15.98 1.04
N TYR A 155 -4.34 15.11 2.02
CA TYR A 155 -4.23 13.67 1.84
C TYR A 155 -5.44 13.12 1.07
N LYS A 156 -5.19 12.55 -0.11
CA LYS A 156 -6.23 12.03 -1.00
C LYS A 156 -6.67 10.61 -0.66
N GLY A 157 -5.83 9.80 -0.02
CA GLY A 157 -6.17 8.44 0.36
C GLY A 157 -7.36 8.37 1.32
N ARG A 158 -8.04 7.22 1.36
CA ARG A 158 -9.22 7.03 2.22
C ARG A 158 -8.85 6.70 3.66
N TYR A 159 -7.72 6.04 3.87
CA TYR A 159 -7.39 5.47 5.16
C TYR A 159 -6.10 6.04 5.71
N ILE A 160 -6.04 6.23 7.03
CA ILE A 160 -4.80 6.49 7.74
C ILE A 160 -4.45 5.28 8.61
N HIS A 161 -3.17 5.18 8.94
CA HIS A 161 -2.65 4.13 9.80
C HIS A 161 -2.19 4.76 11.12
N LEU A 162 -2.50 4.10 12.23
CA LEU A 162 -2.16 4.54 13.57
C LEU A 162 -1.27 3.47 14.25
N LEU A 163 -0.30 3.92 15.03
CA LEU A 163 0.50 3.04 15.89
C LEU A 163 -0.28 2.77 17.17
N ILE A 164 -0.53 1.50 17.46
CA ILE A 164 -1.41 1.06 18.55
C ILE A 164 -0.61 0.25 19.59
N CYS A 165 -0.84 0.59 20.85
CA CYS A 165 -0.55 -0.23 22.01
C CYS A 165 -1.82 -0.97 22.42
N GLN A 166 -1.88 -2.27 22.12
CA GLN A 166 -2.99 -3.13 22.52
C GLN A 166 -2.69 -3.81 23.87
N THR A 167 -3.65 -3.76 24.80
CA THR A 167 -3.60 -4.52 26.06
C THR A 167 -4.89 -5.34 26.24
N PRO A 168 -4.82 -6.67 26.46
CA PRO A 168 -3.61 -7.48 26.44
C PRO A 168 -3.04 -7.60 25.01
N ASN A 169 -1.71 -7.80 24.91
CA ASN A 169 -1.05 -8.07 23.64
C ASN A 169 -1.27 -9.53 23.20
N LYS A 170 -2.51 -9.85 22.89
CA LYS A 170 -2.97 -11.16 22.44
C LYS A 170 -3.71 -11.03 21.11
N PRO A 171 -3.48 -11.94 20.15
CA PRO A 171 -4.35 -12.01 18.98
C PRO A 171 -5.75 -12.47 19.37
N VAL A 172 -6.75 -12.15 18.55
CA VAL A 172 -8.18 -12.40 18.84
C VAL A 172 -8.45 -13.85 19.25
N TRP A 173 -7.80 -14.82 18.60
CA TRP A 173 -7.97 -16.25 18.86
C TRP A 173 -7.32 -16.77 20.15
N ARG A 174 -6.56 -15.94 20.88
CA ARG A 174 -6.02 -16.26 22.22
C ARG A 174 -6.68 -15.47 23.35
N LEU A 175 -7.67 -14.64 23.02
CA LEU A 175 -8.39 -13.91 24.05
C LEU A 175 -9.32 -14.88 24.77
N GLU A 176 -9.33 -14.78 26.09
CA GLU A 176 -10.37 -15.43 26.89
C GLU A 176 -11.72 -14.73 26.63
N PRO A 177 -12.87 -15.41 26.77
CA PRO A 177 -14.19 -14.85 26.45
C PRO A 177 -14.55 -13.55 27.18
N ASP A 178 -13.94 -13.29 28.33
CA ASP A 178 -14.14 -12.12 29.18
C ASP A 178 -12.96 -11.12 29.15
N GLU A 179 -11.90 -11.39 28.37
CA GLU A 179 -10.78 -10.47 28.23
C GLU A 179 -11.17 -9.24 27.39
N VAL A 180 -11.19 -8.09 28.06
CA VAL A 180 -11.43 -6.80 27.39
C VAL A 180 -10.16 -6.28 26.76
N ILE A 181 -10.18 -6.10 25.45
CA ILE A 181 -9.12 -5.43 24.70
C ILE A 181 -9.24 -3.92 24.91
N ARG A 182 -8.12 -3.26 25.20
CA ARG A 182 -7.96 -1.81 25.18
C ARG A 182 -6.93 -1.41 24.15
N TRP A 183 -7.26 -0.44 23.31
CA TRP A 183 -6.32 0.16 22.37
C TRP A 183 -5.98 1.57 22.81
N GLN A 184 -4.70 1.88 22.73
CA GLN A 184 -4.22 3.24 22.87
C GLN A 184 -3.38 3.59 21.66
N VAL A 185 -3.68 4.71 21.02
CA VAL A 185 -2.91 5.25 19.90
C VAL A 185 -1.76 6.11 20.43
N VAL A 186 -0.62 6.02 19.74
CA VAL A 186 0.53 6.89 20.00
C VAL A 186 0.25 8.31 19.52
N GLY A 187 0.37 9.27 20.44
CA GLY A 187 0.35 10.70 20.17
C GLY A 187 1.59 11.40 20.69
N ILE A 188 1.68 12.69 20.41
CA ILE A 188 2.64 13.61 21.01
C ILE A 188 1.93 14.73 21.74
N ARG A 189 2.59 15.27 22.76
CA ARG A 189 2.20 16.53 23.39
C ARG A 189 3.25 17.58 23.09
N ARG A 190 2.82 18.61 22.35
CA ARG A 190 3.61 19.81 22.00
C ARG A 190 3.04 21.01 22.74
N GLY A 191 3.74 21.44 23.80
CA GLY A 191 3.20 22.44 24.73
C GLY A 191 1.89 21.98 25.36
N ASN A 192 0.82 22.75 25.18
CA ASN A 192 -0.53 22.42 25.72
C ASN A 192 -1.40 21.63 24.74
N GLN A 193 -0.90 21.28 23.56
CA GLN A 193 -1.67 20.58 22.53
C GLN A 193 -1.25 19.12 22.43
N THR A 194 -2.24 18.22 22.47
CA THR A 194 -2.05 16.81 22.18
C THR A 194 -2.43 16.54 20.73
N MET A 195 -1.60 15.79 20.01
CA MET A 195 -1.82 15.43 18.60
C MET A 195 -1.65 13.92 18.40
N LEU A 196 -2.47 13.35 17.51
CA LEU A 196 -2.36 11.95 17.08
C LEU A 196 -1.25 11.81 16.04
N LEU A 197 -0.41 10.78 16.15
CA LEU A 197 0.50 10.43 15.07
C LEU A 197 -0.21 9.49 14.09
N ALA A 198 -0.33 9.93 12.84
CA ALA A 198 -0.95 9.15 11.78
C ALA A 198 -0.04 9.01 10.57
N PHE A 199 -0.30 8.00 9.76
CA PHE A 199 0.51 7.67 8.60
C PHE A 199 -0.37 7.38 7.39
N SER A 200 0.03 7.89 6.22
CA SER A 200 -0.70 7.65 4.97
C SER A 200 -0.59 6.22 4.47
N SER A 201 0.36 5.46 5.02
CA SER A 201 0.67 4.09 4.60
C SER A 201 1.39 3.31 5.70
N LEU A 202 1.33 1.99 5.63
CA LEU A 202 2.08 1.10 6.51
C LEU A 202 3.59 1.32 6.41
N PRO A 203 4.22 1.45 5.22
CA PRO A 203 5.65 1.79 5.12
C PRO A 203 6.03 3.07 5.87
N LYS A 204 5.21 4.14 5.82
CA LYS A 204 5.45 5.37 6.59
C LYS A 204 5.40 5.13 8.10
N ALA A 205 4.39 4.40 8.56
CA ALA A 205 4.25 4.05 9.97
C ALA A 205 5.48 3.28 10.46
N VAL A 206 5.91 2.26 9.72
CA VAL A 206 7.04 1.41 10.07
C VAL A 206 8.37 2.17 9.98
N ALA A 207 8.55 3.03 8.97
CA ALA A 207 9.75 3.84 8.77
C ALA A 207 10.03 4.80 9.94
N LEU A 208 8.99 5.33 10.60
CA LEU A 208 9.14 6.11 11.84
C LEU A 208 9.22 5.21 13.07
N MET A 209 8.34 4.20 13.15
CA MET A 209 8.21 3.35 14.34
C MET A 209 9.52 2.63 14.66
N GLN A 210 10.18 2.02 13.67
CA GLN A 210 11.40 1.23 13.90
C GLN A 210 12.53 2.04 14.55
N PRO A 211 13.00 3.17 13.98
CA PRO A 211 14.03 3.97 14.64
C PRO A 211 13.56 4.59 15.95
N ALA A 212 12.29 5.00 16.07
CA ALA A 212 11.76 5.54 17.33
C ALA A 212 11.71 4.50 18.47
N VAL A 213 11.41 3.24 18.16
CA VAL A 213 11.45 2.12 19.13
C VAL A 213 12.89 1.78 19.49
N LEU A 214 13.80 1.71 18.50
CA LEU A 214 15.23 1.46 18.76
C LEU A 214 15.87 2.55 19.62
N ALA A 215 15.43 3.81 19.47
CA ALA A 215 15.85 4.93 20.31
C ALA A 215 15.15 4.96 21.69
N GLY A 216 14.25 4.01 21.98
CA GLY A 216 13.48 3.96 23.23
C GLY A 216 12.44 5.08 23.38
N LYS A 217 12.15 5.82 22.31
CA LYS A 217 11.21 6.95 22.32
C LYS A 217 9.76 6.49 22.34
N ILE A 218 9.44 5.50 21.51
CA ILE A 218 8.13 4.84 21.46
C ILE A 218 8.29 3.45 22.07
N VAL A 219 7.40 3.08 22.97
CA VAL A 219 7.43 1.78 23.67
C VAL A 219 6.09 1.05 23.54
N ASN A 220 6.14 -0.28 23.57
CA ASN A 220 4.98 -1.17 23.64
C ASN A 220 3.99 -1.11 22.45
N VAL A 221 4.31 -0.40 21.37
CA VAL A 221 3.55 -0.50 20.12
C VAL A 221 3.65 -1.92 19.60
N ASN A 222 2.50 -2.55 19.41
CA ASN A 222 2.39 -3.95 19.01
C ASN A 222 1.41 -4.17 17.85
N LYS A 223 0.81 -3.09 17.34
CA LYS A 223 -0.12 -3.13 16.21
C LYS A 223 -0.03 -1.83 15.42
N VAL A 224 -0.27 -1.94 14.11
CA VAL A 224 -0.56 -0.81 13.23
C VAL A 224 -1.95 -1.04 12.67
N ALA A 225 -2.90 -0.16 12.99
CA ALA A 225 -4.30 -0.32 12.60
C ALA A 225 -4.71 0.74 11.57
N LYS A 226 -5.62 0.34 10.67
CA LYS A 226 -6.13 1.15 9.56
C LYS A 226 -7.47 1.77 9.97
N PHE A 227 -7.66 3.06 9.73
CA PHE A 227 -8.87 3.80 10.07
C PHE A 227 -9.31 4.67 8.90
N ASP A 228 -10.61 4.88 8.71
CA ASP A 228 -11.11 5.86 7.73
C ASP A 228 -10.67 7.27 8.13
N LYS A 229 -10.08 8.03 7.19
CA LYS A 229 -9.63 9.40 7.46
C LYS A 229 -10.81 10.32 7.80
N ALA A 230 -12.01 9.99 7.33
CA ALA A 230 -13.21 10.81 7.47
C ALA A 230 -13.88 10.67 8.85
N LEU A 231 -13.32 9.83 9.74
CA LEU A 231 -13.72 9.82 11.14
C LEU A 231 -13.59 11.21 11.77
N ASN A 232 -14.49 11.52 12.69
CA ASN A 232 -14.46 12.77 13.44
C ASN A 232 -13.40 12.68 14.54
N TRP A 233 -12.15 12.96 14.19
CA TRP A 233 -11.03 12.94 15.13
C TRP A 233 -11.16 14.06 16.16
N GLU A 234 -11.31 13.72 17.43
CA GLU A 234 -11.40 14.69 18.54
C GLU A 234 -10.10 15.47 18.75
N LEU A 235 -8.97 14.87 18.34
CA LEU A 235 -7.64 15.46 18.45
C LEU A 235 -7.09 15.81 17.06
N PRO A 236 -6.28 16.89 16.96
CA PRO A 236 -5.52 17.18 15.76
C PRO A 236 -4.64 15.99 15.34
N VAL A 237 -4.59 15.73 14.04
CA VAL A 237 -3.79 14.65 13.47
C VAL A 237 -2.53 15.22 12.82
N LEU A 238 -1.38 14.72 13.24
CA LEU A 238 -0.10 14.94 12.57
C LEU A 238 0.17 13.78 11.62
N LEU A 239 0.00 14.01 10.32
CA LEU A 239 0.11 12.98 9.29
C LEU A 239 1.53 12.93 8.69
N ASN A 240 2.11 11.73 8.64
CA ASN A 240 3.48 11.44 8.22
C ASN A 240 4.55 12.30 8.93
N PRO A 241 4.58 12.29 10.29
CA PRO A 241 5.67 12.90 11.03
C PRO A 241 7.00 12.22 10.71
N THR A 242 8.08 12.97 10.87
CA THR A 242 9.46 12.46 10.85
C THR A 242 9.94 12.18 12.28
N LEU A 243 11.08 11.51 12.44
CA LEU A 243 11.66 11.28 13.76
C LEU A 243 12.02 12.59 14.47
N ASN A 244 12.55 13.57 13.72
CA ASN A 244 12.89 14.89 14.23
C ASN A 244 11.65 15.63 14.77
N ASP A 245 10.48 15.43 14.16
CA ASP A 245 9.24 16.08 14.58
C ASP A 245 8.77 15.64 15.97
N ILE A 246 9.21 14.46 16.43
CA ILE A 246 8.80 13.86 17.71
C ILE A 246 9.96 13.75 18.72
N GLU A 247 11.20 14.03 18.30
CA GLU A 247 12.41 13.80 19.09
C GLU A 247 12.38 14.49 20.46
N HIS A 248 11.92 15.73 20.50
CA HIS A 248 11.85 16.55 21.71
C HIS A 248 10.46 16.56 22.36
N GLU A 249 9.48 15.87 21.78
CA GLU A 249 8.10 15.89 22.25
C GLU A 249 7.84 14.80 23.29
N GLN A 250 6.84 15.03 24.16
CA GLN A 250 6.40 13.99 25.08
C GLN A 250 5.50 13.00 24.33
N ILE A 251 5.88 11.71 24.29
CA ILE A 251 4.99 10.65 23.78
C ILE A 251 3.86 10.44 24.79
N VAL A 252 2.64 10.36 24.28
CA VAL A 252 1.45 10.06 25.08
C VAL A 252 0.66 8.92 24.43
N LEU A 253 -0.08 8.18 25.24
CA LEU A 253 -1.00 7.15 24.79
C LEU A 253 -2.43 7.66 24.99
N ILE A 254 -3.23 7.61 23.94
CA ILE A 254 -4.59 8.14 23.90
C ILE A 254 -5.54 6.97 23.65
N ASP A 255 -6.56 6.80 24.47
CA ASP A 255 -7.53 5.73 24.28
C ASP A 255 -8.25 5.90 22.94
N ILE A 256 -8.42 4.79 22.23
CA ILE A 256 -9.15 4.75 20.96
C ILE A 256 -10.02 3.50 20.94
N ASP A 257 -11.24 3.66 20.42
CA ASP A 257 -12.17 2.55 20.24
C ASP A 257 -11.67 1.62 19.11
N PRO A 258 -11.37 0.34 19.41
CA PRO A 258 -10.96 -0.64 18.39
C PRO A 258 -11.99 -0.84 17.29
N ASP A 259 -13.28 -0.64 17.58
CA ASP A 259 -14.38 -0.89 16.63
C ASP A 259 -14.43 0.15 15.50
N LEU A 260 -13.70 1.27 15.65
CA LEU A 260 -13.52 2.26 14.60
C LEU A 260 -12.48 1.85 13.55
N ALA A 261 -11.69 0.81 13.82
CA ALA A 261 -10.69 0.33 12.89
C ALA A 261 -11.33 -0.47 11.74
N GLU A 262 -10.80 -0.29 10.54
CA GLU A 262 -11.16 -1.12 9.41
C GLU A 262 -10.70 -2.56 9.65
N LEU A 263 -11.55 -3.51 9.24
CA LEU A 263 -11.17 -4.92 9.24
C LEU A 263 -9.91 -5.13 8.39
N PRO A 264 -9.04 -6.08 8.76
CA PRO A 264 -7.94 -6.50 7.90
C PRO A 264 -8.47 -6.85 6.50
N ASP A 265 -7.72 -6.52 5.45
CA ASP A 265 -8.09 -6.85 4.06
C ASP A 265 -7.90 -8.36 3.74
N GLU A 266 -7.86 -9.23 4.76
CA GLU A 266 -7.57 -10.68 4.68
C GLU A 266 -8.79 -11.53 5.05
#